data_AF-A0A0M9E2Q3-F1
#
_entry.id   AF-A0A0M9E2Q3-F1
#
_cell.length_a   1.000
_cell.length_b   1.000
_cell.length_c   1.000
_cell.angle_alpha   90.00
_cell.angle_beta   90.00
_cell.angle_gamma   90.00
#
_symmetry.space_group_name_H-M   'P 1'
#
loop_
_entity.id
_entity.type
_entity.pdbx_description
1 polymer ?
#
loop_
_entity_poly.entity_id
_entity_poly.type
_entity_poly.pdbx_seq_one_letter_code
_entity_poly.pdbx_strand_id
1 'polypeptide(L)'
;MEINRFCMFTLLNRILVVLFFTIIVQVGCYPFINSDTSKKVEKKYGMTQVPFNGKWWHYYERGLSYETGGLWKEAEADFRAAIRKRNNDCKSARTYGRHWININNKSGYFPHRELGIVLYRQGFIEQAIEMLNTSIKTQPSTRAKIYLDRVRKIFIKQNHLDASKPRIDIVSPQNLSWTNVSTINVEGVVNDDTFVQNIQIDNKHIYIDHSKKRIRFNVQKPLIEGKNVISIMANDLSGKQNIKRIIITVDYIGPTIRIEKIVKTQSELICKGSILDNSGIESVTINDTEHLCSGKKTFLFYKKIPLQEINCSIDINAIDIAGNTTSTNIPLLSNNSTFTKKKLFTYNEYATNDNMMILTEAENIFQKDVKSPEIILKRY
;
A
#
# COMPACT_ATOMS: atom_id res chain seq x y z
N MET A 1 -52.24 66.26 2.93
CA MET A 1 -52.11 66.34 1.46
C MET A 1 -50.61 66.32 1.13
N GLU A 2 -49.95 65.19 1.36
CA GLU A 2 -48.49 65.04 1.24
C GLU A 2 -48.15 63.63 0.75
N ILE A 3 -48.48 63.35 -0.51
CA ILE A 3 -47.97 62.16 -1.21
C ILE A 3 -47.79 62.60 -2.65
N ASN A 4 -46.64 63.20 -2.99
CA ASN A 4 -46.16 63.30 -4.40
C ASN A 4 -44.74 63.87 -4.59
N ARG A 5 -43.83 63.78 -3.61
CA ARG A 5 -42.42 64.19 -3.83
C ARG A 5 -41.37 63.09 -3.73
N PHE A 6 -41.74 61.86 -3.37
CA PHE A 6 -40.74 60.79 -3.19
C PHE A 6 -40.49 59.90 -4.42
N CYS A 7 -41.33 59.96 -5.45
CA CYS A 7 -41.22 59.04 -6.60
C CYS A 7 -40.42 59.60 -7.79
N MET A 8 -40.18 60.91 -7.86
CA MET A 8 -39.46 61.51 -9.00
C MET A 8 -37.93 61.55 -8.81
N PHE A 9 -37.42 61.45 -7.58
CA PHE A 9 -35.97 61.52 -7.30
C PHE A 9 -35.23 60.20 -7.51
N THR A 10 -35.93 59.06 -7.54
CA THR A 10 -35.31 57.74 -7.76
C THR A 10 -35.23 57.34 -9.23
N LEU A 11 -35.93 58.04 -10.14
CA LEU A 11 -35.87 57.76 -11.57
C LEU A 11 -34.70 58.51 -12.26
N LEU A 12 -34.40 59.74 -11.86
CA LEU A 12 -33.31 60.53 -12.47
C LEU A 12 -31.91 59.96 -12.16
N ASN A 13 -31.69 59.43 -10.94
CA ASN A 13 -30.41 58.84 -10.54
C ASN A 13 -30.14 57.47 -11.20
N ARG A 14 -31.17 56.76 -11.68
CA ARG A 14 -30.97 55.51 -12.43
C ARG A 14 -30.60 55.76 -13.90
N ILE A 15 -31.05 56.87 -14.49
CA ILE A 15 -30.71 57.23 -15.88
C ILE A 15 -29.28 57.81 -15.95
N LEU A 16 -28.84 58.58 -14.95
CA LEU A 16 -27.46 59.12 -14.92
C LEU A 16 -26.39 58.03 -14.68
N VAL A 17 -26.68 57.02 -13.85
CA VAL A 17 -25.72 55.91 -13.60
C VAL A 17 -25.63 54.95 -14.80
N VAL A 18 -26.71 54.79 -15.58
CA VAL A 18 -26.67 54.00 -16.81
C VAL A 18 -25.93 54.73 -17.94
N LEU A 19 -26.02 56.06 -18.03
CA LEU A 19 -25.29 56.86 -19.04
C LEU A 19 -23.79 57.00 -18.74
N PHE A 20 -23.36 56.94 -17.48
CA PHE A 20 -21.93 56.99 -17.13
C PHE A 20 -21.20 55.64 -17.30
N PHE A 21 -21.93 54.52 -17.26
CA PHE A 21 -21.36 53.19 -17.52
C PHE A 21 -21.28 52.83 -19.02
N THR A 22 -21.99 53.55 -19.88
CA THR A 22 -21.93 53.34 -21.35
C THR A 22 -20.79 54.11 -22.04
N ILE A 23 -20.11 55.04 -21.36
CA ILE A 23 -19.03 55.85 -21.95
C ILE A 23 -17.62 55.33 -21.59
N ILE A 24 -17.48 54.41 -20.62
CA ILE A 24 -16.18 53.79 -20.28
C ILE A 24 -15.90 52.51 -21.09
N VAL A 25 -16.83 52.05 -21.94
CA VAL A 25 -16.63 50.86 -22.81
C VAL A 25 -16.03 51.22 -24.20
N GLN A 26 -15.74 52.49 -24.49
CA GLN A 26 -15.20 52.91 -25.80
C GLN A 26 -13.74 53.41 -25.81
N VAL A 27 -12.96 53.22 -24.75
CA VAL A 27 -11.51 53.47 -24.80
C VAL A 27 -10.76 52.22 -24.38
N GLY A 28 -10.52 51.32 -25.34
CA GLY A 28 -9.79 50.08 -25.08
C GLY A 28 -9.71 49.09 -26.23
N CYS A 29 -9.77 49.53 -27.48
CA CYS A 29 -9.35 48.72 -28.62
C CYS A 29 -8.74 49.61 -29.71
N TYR A 30 -7.58 50.20 -29.39
CA TYR A 30 -6.59 50.36 -30.43
C TYR A 30 -5.94 48.98 -30.62
N PRO A 31 -5.98 48.38 -31.82
CA PRO A 31 -5.08 47.27 -32.10
C PRO A 31 -3.68 47.86 -32.04
N PHE A 32 -2.94 47.55 -30.98
CA PHE A 32 -1.49 47.65 -31.03
C PHE A 32 -1.06 46.72 -32.16
N ILE A 33 -0.76 47.31 -33.31
CA ILE A 33 -0.08 46.64 -34.40
C ILE A 33 1.33 46.38 -33.85
N ASN A 34 1.47 45.26 -33.17
CA ASN A 34 2.75 44.60 -33.04
C ASN A 34 3.09 44.16 -34.46
N SER A 35 3.80 45.00 -35.20
CA SER A 35 4.55 44.59 -36.38
C SER A 35 5.75 43.77 -35.92
N ASP A 36 5.49 42.70 -35.19
CA ASP A 36 6.44 41.62 -35.06
C ASP A 36 6.03 40.59 -36.10
N THR A 37 6.59 40.76 -37.30
CA THR A 37 6.52 39.77 -38.38
C THR A 37 7.30 38.52 -37.97
N SER A 38 6.89 37.84 -36.91
CA SER A 38 7.08 36.41 -36.83
C SER A 38 6.05 35.82 -37.77
N LYS A 39 6.48 35.54 -39.02
CA LYS A 39 5.76 34.62 -39.89
C LYS A 39 5.45 33.39 -39.04
N LYS A 40 4.18 33.19 -38.65
CA LYS A 40 3.72 31.91 -38.10
C LYS A 40 4.03 30.91 -39.21
N VAL A 41 5.15 30.22 -39.10
CA VAL A 41 5.52 29.17 -40.05
C VAL A 41 4.42 28.14 -39.92
N GLU A 42 3.53 28.10 -40.90
CA GLU A 42 2.51 27.07 -41.01
C GLU A 42 3.25 25.74 -41.06
N LYS A 43 3.19 25.00 -39.95
CA LYS A 43 3.95 23.76 -39.80
C LYS A 43 3.34 22.73 -40.75
N LYS A 44 4.02 22.47 -41.87
CA LYS A 44 3.61 21.43 -42.81
C LYS A 44 3.77 20.05 -42.18
N TYR A 45 2.71 19.26 -42.20
CA TYR A 45 2.68 17.89 -41.72
C TYR A 45 2.77 16.90 -42.89
N GLY A 46 3.17 15.66 -42.63
CA GLY A 46 3.32 14.63 -43.67
C GLY A 46 4.66 14.69 -44.43
N MET A 47 5.66 15.37 -43.89
CA MET A 47 7.01 15.43 -44.45
C MET A 47 7.93 14.39 -43.78
N THR A 48 8.81 13.78 -44.57
CA THR A 48 9.90 12.91 -44.12
C THR A 48 11.24 13.65 -44.21
N GLN A 49 12.20 13.33 -43.33
CA GLN A 49 13.55 13.92 -43.35
C GLN A 49 14.34 13.56 -44.62
N VAL A 50 14.01 12.42 -45.23
CA VAL A 50 14.62 11.91 -46.46
C VAL A 50 13.57 11.70 -47.56
N PRO A 51 13.96 11.61 -48.85
CA PRO A 51 13.03 11.33 -49.94
C PRO A 51 12.20 10.06 -49.72
N PHE A 52 10.91 10.15 -50.02
CA PHE A 52 9.96 9.07 -49.78
C PHE A 52 10.10 7.94 -50.80
N ASN A 53 10.88 6.91 -50.47
CA ASN A 53 11.09 5.73 -51.33
C ASN A 53 10.25 4.49 -50.90
N GLY A 54 9.13 4.70 -50.19
CA GLY A 54 8.20 3.61 -49.84
C GLY A 54 8.75 2.52 -48.87
N LYS A 55 9.76 2.85 -48.07
CA LYS A 55 10.30 1.97 -47.01
C LYS A 55 9.46 2.08 -45.73
N TRP A 56 9.44 1.03 -44.90
CA TRP A 56 8.58 0.97 -43.71
C TRP A 56 8.76 2.17 -42.77
N TRP A 57 10.00 2.65 -42.58
CA TRP A 57 10.27 3.80 -41.71
C TRP A 57 9.82 5.13 -42.30
N HIS A 58 9.72 5.27 -43.64
CA HIS A 58 9.19 6.48 -44.26
C HIS A 58 7.70 6.63 -43.95
N TYR A 59 6.94 5.54 -44.08
CA TYR A 59 5.53 5.52 -43.68
C TYR A 59 5.39 5.82 -42.19
N TYR A 60 6.23 5.22 -41.34
CA TYR A 60 6.20 5.48 -39.90
C TYR A 60 6.53 6.94 -39.55
N GLU A 61 7.58 7.50 -40.12
CA GLU A 61 7.98 8.90 -39.93
C GLU A 61 6.88 9.86 -40.37
N ARG A 62 6.32 9.63 -41.56
CA ARG A 62 5.24 10.45 -42.09
C ARG A 62 3.97 10.32 -41.26
N GLY A 63 3.63 9.12 -40.81
CA GLY A 63 2.55 8.86 -39.86
C GLY A 63 2.73 9.61 -38.54
N LEU A 64 3.95 9.65 -37.98
CA LEU A 64 4.26 10.45 -36.79
C LEU A 64 4.10 11.96 -37.03
N SER A 65 4.44 12.42 -38.24
CA SER A 65 4.23 13.81 -38.65
C SER A 65 2.74 14.15 -38.71
N TYR A 66 1.92 13.31 -39.35
CA TYR A 66 0.46 13.45 -39.38
C TYR A 66 -0.18 13.38 -37.98
N GLU A 67 0.26 12.44 -37.12
CA GLU A 67 -0.16 12.34 -35.72
C GLU A 67 0.09 13.67 -34.97
N THR A 68 1.25 14.30 -35.20
CA THR A 68 1.61 15.59 -34.59
C THR A 68 0.73 16.73 -35.10
N GLY A 69 0.19 16.62 -36.32
CA GLY A 69 -0.73 17.59 -36.91
C GLY A 69 -2.21 17.33 -36.64
N GLY A 70 -2.56 16.24 -35.94
CA GLY A 70 -3.95 15.85 -35.73
C GLY A 70 -4.65 15.32 -36.99
N LEU A 71 -3.89 14.98 -38.03
CA LEU A 71 -4.38 14.40 -39.28
C LEU A 71 -4.51 12.89 -39.11
N TRP A 72 -5.56 12.47 -38.40
CA TRP A 72 -5.68 11.11 -37.89
C TRP A 72 -5.86 10.05 -38.99
N LYS A 73 -6.62 10.35 -40.05
CA LYS A 73 -6.89 9.41 -41.15
C LYS A 73 -5.62 9.12 -41.95
N GLU A 74 -4.85 10.15 -42.23
CA GLU A 74 -3.57 10.08 -42.94
C GLU A 74 -2.54 9.34 -42.09
N ALA A 75 -2.47 9.64 -40.79
CA ALA A 75 -1.60 8.95 -39.85
C ALA A 75 -1.92 7.44 -39.77
N GLU A 76 -3.21 7.09 -39.69
CA GLU A 76 -3.67 5.69 -39.68
C GLU A 76 -3.22 4.95 -40.94
N ALA A 77 -3.47 5.51 -42.13
CA ALA A 77 -3.12 4.89 -43.39
C ALA A 77 -1.61 4.58 -43.47
N ASP A 78 -0.79 5.52 -43.02
CA ASP A 78 0.67 5.39 -42.97
C ASP A 78 1.13 4.36 -41.94
N PHE A 79 0.58 4.35 -40.72
CA PHE A 79 0.94 3.34 -39.73
C PHE A 79 0.52 1.93 -40.19
N ARG A 80 -0.64 1.77 -40.82
CA ARG A 80 -1.04 0.48 -41.42
C ARG A 80 -0.10 0.07 -42.56
N ALA A 81 0.37 1.01 -43.38
CA ALA A 81 1.37 0.74 -44.42
C ALA A 81 2.74 0.33 -43.84
N ALA A 82 3.16 0.96 -42.74
CA ALA A 82 4.36 0.59 -42.01
C ALA A 82 4.25 -0.84 -41.46
N ILE A 83 3.14 -1.18 -40.78
CA ILE A 83 2.89 -2.53 -40.22
C ILE A 83 2.93 -3.60 -41.32
N ARG A 84 2.27 -3.36 -42.47
CA ARG A 84 2.28 -4.29 -43.61
C ARG A 84 3.69 -4.61 -44.11
N LYS A 85 4.62 -3.65 -44.02
CA LYS A 85 6.01 -3.84 -44.43
C LYS A 85 6.91 -4.38 -43.33
N ARG A 86 6.62 -4.02 -42.07
CA ARG A 86 7.32 -4.49 -40.87
C ARG A 86 6.38 -4.38 -39.68
N ASN A 87 5.95 -5.52 -39.15
CA ASN A 87 4.96 -5.59 -38.09
C ASN A 87 5.57 -5.44 -36.67
N ASN A 88 6.79 -5.86 -36.42
CA ASN A 88 7.28 -5.94 -35.04
C ASN A 88 7.66 -4.56 -34.45
N ASP A 89 7.00 -4.18 -33.36
CA ASP A 89 7.41 -3.05 -32.51
C ASP A 89 8.77 -3.36 -31.86
N CYS A 90 9.69 -2.40 -31.84
CA CYS A 90 10.98 -2.56 -31.17
C CYS A 90 11.59 -1.21 -30.73
N LYS A 91 12.28 -1.22 -29.59
CA LYS A 91 13.07 -0.06 -29.13
C LYS A 91 14.26 0.25 -30.05
N SER A 92 14.80 -0.79 -30.66
CA SER A 92 16.08 -0.78 -31.38
C SER A 92 15.87 -1.07 -32.86
N ALA A 93 15.19 -0.17 -33.57
CA ALA A 93 15.02 -0.28 -35.01
C ALA A 93 16.14 0.48 -35.73
N ARG A 94 16.70 -0.14 -36.76
CA ARG A 94 17.69 0.49 -37.65
C ARG A 94 17.06 0.77 -39.00
N THR A 95 17.44 1.89 -39.62
CA THR A 95 17.13 2.20 -41.02
C THR A 95 18.16 1.49 -41.91
N TYR A 96 18.76 2.16 -42.90
CA TYR A 96 19.93 1.63 -43.60
C TYR A 96 21.23 1.81 -42.78
N GLY A 97 22.08 0.79 -42.77
CA GLY A 97 23.42 0.82 -42.18
C GLY A 97 23.44 0.77 -40.64
N ARG A 98 24.26 1.65 -40.02
CA ARG A 98 24.46 1.73 -38.57
C ARG A 98 23.54 2.73 -37.86
N HIS A 99 22.64 3.40 -38.58
CA HIS A 99 21.77 4.44 -38.03
C HIS A 99 20.54 3.86 -37.34
N TRP A 100 20.36 4.28 -36.09
CA TRP A 100 19.18 3.97 -35.28
C TRP A 100 18.05 4.91 -35.64
N ILE A 101 16.81 4.40 -35.64
CA ILE A 101 15.65 5.23 -35.89
C ILE A 101 15.48 6.21 -34.72
N ASN A 102 15.57 7.50 -35.04
CA ASN A 102 15.28 8.59 -34.13
C ASN A 102 14.50 9.65 -34.92
N ILE A 103 13.18 9.62 -34.77
CA ILE A 103 12.29 10.53 -35.50
C ILE A 103 11.66 11.46 -34.48
N ASN A 104 11.92 12.77 -34.61
CA ASN A 104 11.35 13.80 -33.73
C ASN A 104 11.61 13.52 -32.23
N ASN A 105 12.83 13.12 -31.87
CA ASN A 105 13.23 12.69 -30.52
C ASN A 105 12.48 11.46 -29.98
N LYS A 106 11.72 10.75 -30.83
CA LYS A 106 11.14 9.44 -30.52
C LYS A 106 12.09 8.36 -31.05
N SER A 107 12.76 7.67 -30.14
CA SER A 107 13.56 6.49 -30.48
C SER A 107 12.69 5.25 -30.65
N GLY A 108 13.10 4.38 -31.58
CA GLY A 108 12.45 3.10 -31.83
C GLY A 108 11.26 3.16 -32.78
N TYR A 109 10.75 1.98 -33.10
CA TYR A 109 9.69 1.75 -34.06
C TYR A 109 8.51 1.09 -33.36
N PHE A 110 7.40 1.81 -33.20
CA PHE A 110 6.23 1.33 -32.46
C PHE A 110 4.93 1.58 -33.26
N PRO A 111 4.82 1.01 -34.47
CA PRO A 111 3.69 1.31 -35.35
C PRO A 111 2.35 0.85 -34.76
N HIS A 112 2.30 -0.28 -34.03
CA HIS A 112 1.05 -0.72 -33.38
C HIS A 112 0.65 0.23 -32.24
N ARG A 113 1.63 0.70 -31.46
CA ARG A 113 1.37 1.70 -30.40
C ARG A 113 0.75 2.96 -30.97
N GLU A 114 1.40 3.56 -31.96
CA GLU A 114 0.94 4.84 -32.49
C GLU A 114 -0.35 4.68 -33.30
N LEU A 115 -0.53 3.56 -34.02
CA LEU A 115 -1.81 3.23 -34.66
C LEU A 115 -2.94 3.12 -33.64
N GLY A 116 -2.74 2.41 -32.52
CA GLY A 116 -3.73 2.30 -31.46
C GLY A 116 -4.11 3.66 -30.85
N ILE A 117 -3.14 4.58 -30.72
CA ILE A 117 -3.38 5.94 -30.25
C ILE A 117 -4.19 6.76 -31.27
N VAL A 118 -3.86 6.65 -32.57
CA VAL A 118 -4.60 7.32 -33.64
C VAL A 118 -6.03 6.80 -33.74
N LEU A 119 -6.24 5.49 -33.66
CA LEU A 119 -7.58 4.87 -33.65
C LEU A 119 -8.39 5.35 -32.44
N TYR A 120 -7.77 5.44 -31.27
CA TYR A 120 -8.39 6.02 -30.08
C TYR A 120 -8.84 7.47 -30.31
N ARG A 121 -8.02 8.30 -30.95
CA ARG A 121 -8.38 9.70 -31.28
C ARG A 121 -9.55 9.81 -32.25
N GLN A 122 -9.72 8.82 -33.12
CA GLN A 122 -10.84 8.72 -34.05
C GLN A 122 -12.11 8.07 -33.45
N GLY A 123 -12.04 7.56 -32.22
CA GLY A 123 -13.17 6.89 -31.57
C GLY A 123 -13.32 5.41 -31.92
N PHE A 124 -12.37 4.81 -32.65
CA PHE A 124 -12.36 3.37 -32.95
C PHE A 124 -11.81 2.59 -31.75
N ILE A 125 -12.60 2.53 -30.66
CA ILE A 125 -12.17 2.04 -29.34
C ILE A 125 -11.69 0.59 -29.37
N GLU A 126 -12.45 -0.33 -29.99
CA GLU A 126 -12.08 -1.75 -30.03
C GLU A 126 -10.77 -2.01 -30.78
N GLN A 127 -10.63 -1.43 -31.98
CA GLN A 127 -9.40 -1.53 -32.76
C GLN A 127 -8.21 -0.90 -32.01
N ALA A 128 -8.43 0.19 -31.28
CA ALA A 128 -7.39 0.79 -30.45
C ALA A 128 -6.92 -0.15 -29.33
N ILE A 129 -7.84 -0.85 -28.65
CA ILE A 129 -7.50 -1.86 -27.64
C ILE A 129 -6.65 -2.98 -28.26
N GLU A 130 -7.06 -3.49 -29.41
CA GLU A 130 -6.35 -4.57 -30.12
C GLU A 130 -4.91 -4.18 -30.46
N MET A 131 -4.72 -2.99 -31.06
CA MET A 131 -3.40 -2.51 -31.46
C MET A 131 -2.50 -2.22 -30.26
N LEU A 132 -3.05 -1.65 -29.17
CA LEU A 132 -2.29 -1.38 -27.95
C LEU A 132 -1.91 -2.67 -27.21
N ASN A 133 -2.80 -3.66 -27.16
CA ASN A 133 -2.47 -4.99 -26.61
C ASN A 133 -1.37 -5.66 -27.44
N THR A 134 -1.46 -5.59 -28.77
CA THR A 134 -0.44 -6.13 -29.67
C THR A 134 0.92 -5.46 -29.40
N SER A 135 0.96 -4.13 -29.33
CA SER A 135 2.17 -3.38 -29.01
C SER A 135 2.78 -3.77 -27.66
N ILE A 136 1.96 -3.91 -26.60
CA ILE A 136 2.45 -4.32 -25.28
C ILE A 136 2.97 -5.75 -25.29
N LYS A 137 2.32 -6.65 -26.04
CA LYS A 137 2.75 -8.05 -26.19
C LYS A 137 4.11 -8.14 -26.90
N THR A 138 4.32 -7.36 -27.96
CA THR A 138 5.56 -7.40 -28.75
C THR A 138 6.69 -6.59 -28.13
N GLN A 139 6.41 -5.38 -27.65
CA GLN A 139 7.39 -4.48 -27.03
C GLN A 139 6.70 -3.54 -26.02
N PRO A 140 6.70 -3.91 -24.72
CA PRO A 140 6.10 -3.08 -23.68
C PRO A 140 6.68 -1.66 -23.65
N SER A 141 5.80 -0.67 -23.52
CA SER A 141 6.18 0.73 -23.28
C SER A 141 5.16 1.41 -22.37
N THR A 142 5.62 2.35 -21.53
CA THR A 142 4.76 3.11 -20.61
C THR A 142 3.66 3.86 -21.37
N ARG A 143 3.98 4.42 -22.53
CA ARG A 143 3.00 5.10 -23.39
C ARG A 143 1.87 4.16 -23.84
N ALA A 144 2.20 2.94 -24.31
CA ALA A 144 1.17 1.99 -24.74
C ALA A 144 0.24 1.60 -23.57
N LYS A 145 0.82 1.35 -22.40
CA LYS A 145 0.09 1.00 -21.17
C LYS A 145 -0.88 2.09 -20.70
N ILE A 146 -0.42 3.34 -20.65
CA ILE A 146 -1.25 4.49 -20.29
C ILE A 146 -2.44 4.65 -21.26
N TYR A 147 -2.19 4.55 -22.56
CA TYR A 147 -3.28 4.66 -23.54
C TYR A 147 -4.22 3.47 -23.48
N LEU A 148 -3.73 2.26 -23.20
CA LEU A 148 -4.59 1.09 -23.04
C LEU A 148 -5.58 1.27 -21.89
N ASP A 149 -5.13 1.78 -20.74
CA ASP A 149 -6.02 2.06 -19.61
C ASP A 149 -7.06 3.14 -19.93
N ARG A 150 -6.68 4.18 -20.68
CA ARG A 150 -7.62 5.21 -21.16
C ARG A 150 -8.69 4.64 -22.08
N VAL A 151 -8.30 3.85 -23.07
CA VAL A 151 -9.22 3.25 -24.04
C VAL A 151 -10.14 2.24 -23.36
N ARG A 152 -9.59 1.39 -22.48
CA ARG A 152 -10.38 0.43 -21.66
C ARG A 152 -11.42 1.14 -20.80
N LYS A 153 -11.05 2.25 -20.15
CA LYS A 153 -11.99 3.05 -19.35
C LYS A 153 -13.19 3.53 -20.18
N ILE A 154 -12.95 4.01 -21.41
CA ILE A 154 -14.04 4.41 -22.32
C ILE A 154 -14.87 3.18 -22.72
N PHE A 155 -14.23 2.09 -23.11
CA PHE A 155 -14.90 0.86 -23.53
C PHE A 155 -15.83 0.31 -22.44
N ILE A 156 -15.35 0.23 -21.20
CA ILE A 156 -16.13 -0.23 -20.04
C ILE A 156 -17.34 0.68 -19.81
N LYS A 157 -17.13 2.00 -19.90
CA LYS A 157 -18.21 2.99 -19.73
C LYS A 157 -19.27 2.90 -20.83
N GLN A 158 -18.86 2.79 -22.09
CA GLN A 158 -19.78 2.71 -23.24
C GLN A 158 -20.64 1.45 -23.22
N ASN A 159 -20.06 0.34 -22.76
CA ASN A 159 -20.72 -0.97 -22.77
C ASN A 159 -21.28 -1.38 -21.41
N HIS A 160 -21.25 -0.50 -20.40
CA HIS A 160 -21.73 -0.76 -19.03
C HIS A 160 -21.19 -2.08 -18.43
N LEU A 161 -19.91 -2.37 -18.65
CA LEU A 161 -19.34 -3.70 -18.33
C LEU A 161 -18.98 -3.90 -16.85
N ASP A 162 -18.91 -2.82 -16.09
CA ASP A 162 -18.49 -2.87 -14.69
C ASP A 162 -19.70 -3.00 -13.76
N ALA A 163 -19.81 -4.16 -13.10
CA ALA A 163 -20.93 -4.47 -12.20
C ALA A 163 -20.58 -4.25 -10.72
N SER A 164 -19.34 -4.54 -10.31
CA SER A 164 -18.96 -4.64 -8.88
C SER A 164 -17.82 -3.69 -8.49
N LYS A 165 -17.64 -3.47 -7.19
CA LYS A 165 -16.45 -2.76 -6.66
C LYS A 165 -15.28 -3.75 -6.58
N PRO A 166 -14.01 -3.28 -6.58
CA PRO A 166 -12.86 -4.14 -6.38
C PRO A 166 -12.97 -4.98 -5.10
N ARG A 167 -12.72 -6.28 -5.20
CA ARG A 167 -12.65 -7.19 -4.05
C ARG A 167 -11.23 -7.24 -3.50
N ILE A 168 -11.09 -6.97 -2.20
CA ILE A 168 -9.80 -6.98 -1.49
C ILE A 168 -9.75 -8.21 -0.57
N ASP A 169 -8.92 -9.18 -0.95
CA ASP A 169 -8.66 -10.40 -0.20
C ASP A 169 -7.31 -10.23 0.51
N ILE A 170 -7.30 -10.23 1.86
CA ILE A 170 -6.07 -10.13 2.65
C ILE A 170 -5.64 -11.56 2.97
N VAL A 171 -4.40 -11.88 2.62
CA VAL A 171 -3.78 -13.18 2.90
C VAL A 171 -3.08 -13.15 4.25
N SER A 172 -2.36 -12.07 4.55
CA SER A 172 -1.67 -11.86 5.82
C SER A 172 -1.55 -10.35 6.10
N PRO A 173 -1.58 -9.91 7.36
CA PRO A 173 -1.90 -10.68 8.56
C PRO A 173 -3.40 -10.95 8.72
N GLN A 174 -3.73 -11.84 9.65
CA GLN A 174 -5.11 -12.07 10.07
C GLN A 174 -5.66 -10.82 10.79
N ASN A 175 -6.90 -10.45 10.48
CA ASN A 175 -7.54 -9.32 11.16
C ASN A 175 -7.77 -9.64 12.64
N LEU A 176 -7.56 -8.65 13.52
CA LEU A 176 -7.66 -8.74 14.98
C LEU A 176 -6.59 -9.64 15.63
N SER A 177 -5.46 -9.89 14.95
CA SER A 177 -4.36 -10.66 15.52
C SER A 177 -3.50 -9.83 16.47
N TRP A 178 -2.78 -10.54 17.34
CA TRP A 178 -1.74 -9.99 18.20
C TRP A 178 -0.36 -10.32 17.64
N THR A 179 0.65 -9.53 18.00
CA THR A 179 2.03 -9.79 17.63
C THR A 179 2.99 -9.04 18.54
N ASN A 180 4.21 -9.56 18.69
CA ASN A 180 5.31 -8.91 19.36
C ASN A 180 6.39 -8.35 18.41
N VAL A 181 6.13 -8.32 17.10
CA VAL A 181 7.07 -7.75 16.13
C VAL A 181 6.72 -6.30 15.76
N SER A 182 7.75 -5.48 15.55
CA SER A 182 7.60 -4.06 15.20
C SER A 182 7.40 -3.80 13.70
N THR A 183 7.44 -4.84 12.85
CA THR A 183 7.16 -4.74 11.41
C THR A 183 6.41 -5.97 10.91
N ILE A 184 5.46 -5.77 9.99
CA ILE A 184 4.66 -6.86 9.43
C ILE A 184 4.58 -6.78 7.89
N ASN A 185 4.51 -7.94 7.24
CA ASN A 185 4.21 -8.03 5.81
C ASN A 185 2.70 -8.04 5.62
N VAL A 186 2.16 -7.05 4.92
CA VAL A 186 0.76 -7.02 4.51
C VAL A 186 0.67 -7.56 3.09
N GLU A 187 0.09 -8.76 2.98
CA GLU A 187 -0.04 -9.52 1.75
C GLU A 187 -1.50 -9.69 1.36
N GLY A 188 -1.78 -9.55 0.07
CA GLY A 188 -3.15 -9.70 -0.41
C GLY A 188 -3.28 -9.67 -1.91
N VAL A 189 -4.53 -9.80 -2.33
CA VAL A 189 -4.94 -9.83 -3.72
C VAL A 189 -6.14 -8.92 -3.89
N VAL A 190 -6.07 -8.06 -4.91
CA VAL A 190 -7.22 -7.29 -5.38
C VAL A 190 -7.69 -7.86 -6.69
N ASN A 191 -8.99 -8.13 -6.80
CA ASN A 191 -9.64 -8.63 -8.00
C ASN A 191 -10.79 -7.70 -8.39
N ASP A 192 -11.03 -7.56 -9.69
CA ASP A 192 -12.15 -6.78 -10.24
C ASP A 192 -12.72 -7.50 -11.47
N ASP A 193 -14.01 -7.33 -11.74
CA ASP A 193 -14.67 -7.91 -12.93
C ASP A 193 -14.17 -7.23 -14.23
N THR A 194 -13.73 -5.97 -14.14
CA THR A 194 -13.07 -5.22 -15.19
C THR A 194 -11.56 -5.12 -14.99
N PHE A 195 -11.05 -4.09 -14.30
CA PHE A 195 -9.62 -3.87 -14.07
C PHE A 195 -9.39 -3.01 -12.84
N VAL A 196 -8.53 -3.48 -11.95
CA VAL A 196 -7.97 -2.71 -10.84
C VAL A 196 -7.01 -1.66 -11.39
N GLN A 197 -7.23 -0.39 -11.07
CA GLN A 197 -6.39 0.73 -11.50
C GLN A 197 -5.34 1.10 -10.46
N ASN A 198 -5.74 1.20 -9.18
CA ASN A 198 -4.89 1.71 -8.12
C ASN A 198 -5.14 0.96 -6.81
N ILE A 199 -4.08 0.79 -6.01
CA ILE A 199 -4.13 0.26 -4.66
C ILE A 199 -3.33 1.20 -3.75
N GLN A 200 -3.87 1.50 -2.58
CA GLN A 200 -3.26 2.35 -1.55
C GLN A 200 -3.30 1.64 -0.19
N ILE A 201 -2.19 1.65 0.54
CA ILE A 201 -2.09 1.12 1.91
C ILE A 201 -1.56 2.22 2.84
N ASP A 202 -2.39 2.66 3.80
CA ASP A 202 -2.18 3.84 4.67
C ASP A 202 -1.60 5.04 3.92
N ASN A 203 -2.33 5.47 2.89
CA ASN A 203 -1.97 6.64 2.08
C ASN A 203 -0.75 6.50 1.16
N LYS A 204 -0.12 5.33 1.11
CA LYS A 204 0.94 5.03 0.14
C LYS A 204 0.38 4.24 -1.04
N HIS A 205 0.57 4.77 -2.25
CA HIS A 205 0.24 4.06 -3.48
C HIS A 205 1.21 2.89 -3.72
N ILE A 206 0.66 1.74 -4.12
CA ILE A 206 1.44 0.62 -4.63
C ILE A 206 1.72 0.86 -6.10
N TYR A 207 2.97 0.65 -6.53
CA TYR A 207 3.31 0.73 -7.94
C TYR A 207 2.59 -0.37 -8.72
N ILE A 208 1.74 0.06 -9.66
CA ILE A 208 1.05 -0.80 -10.61
C ILE A 208 1.45 -0.32 -12.00
N ASP A 209 2.08 -1.20 -12.76
CA ASP A 209 2.59 -0.88 -14.10
C ASP A 209 1.47 -0.48 -15.09
N HIS A 210 0.32 -1.16 -15.01
CA HIS A 210 -0.92 -0.84 -15.72
C HIS A 210 -2.10 -1.62 -15.12
N SER A 211 -3.32 -1.22 -15.44
CA SER A 211 -4.52 -1.86 -14.90
C SER A 211 -4.62 -3.36 -15.27
N LYS A 212 -5.02 -4.18 -14.29
CA LYS A 212 -5.16 -5.63 -14.44
C LYS A 212 -6.38 -6.13 -13.67
N LYS A 213 -6.99 -7.22 -14.14
CA LYS A 213 -8.09 -7.90 -13.44
C LYS A 213 -7.73 -8.37 -12.03
N ARG A 214 -6.46 -8.71 -11.83
CA ARG A 214 -5.93 -9.26 -10.58
C ARG A 214 -4.56 -8.70 -10.29
N ILE A 215 -4.38 -8.13 -9.10
CA ILE A 215 -3.12 -7.57 -8.62
C ILE A 215 -2.81 -8.16 -7.26
N ARG A 216 -1.62 -8.76 -7.13
CA ARG A 216 -1.07 -9.18 -5.84
C ARG A 216 -0.24 -8.03 -5.26
N PHE A 217 -0.28 -7.87 -3.95
CA PHE A 217 0.60 -6.95 -3.25
C PHE A 217 1.24 -7.62 -2.04
N ASN A 218 2.44 -7.17 -1.70
CA ASN A 218 3.18 -7.49 -0.50
C ASN A 218 3.94 -6.23 -0.08
N VAL A 219 3.62 -5.68 1.09
CA VAL A 219 4.19 -4.43 1.58
C VAL A 219 4.54 -4.56 3.06
N GLN A 220 5.78 -4.22 3.40
CA GLN A 220 6.20 -4.09 4.80
C GLN A 220 5.62 -2.84 5.44
N LYS A 221 5.11 -3.01 6.66
CA LYS A 221 4.52 -1.97 7.48
C LYS A 221 5.16 -1.94 8.87
N PRO A 222 5.72 -0.80 9.30
CA PRO A 222 6.08 -0.62 10.70
C PRO A 222 4.82 -0.54 11.54
N LEU A 223 4.89 -1.08 12.76
CA LEU A 223 3.83 -1.05 13.75
C LEU A 223 4.31 -0.26 14.98
N ILE A 224 3.35 0.33 15.69
CA ILE A 224 3.56 0.96 17.00
C ILE A 224 2.97 0.08 18.10
N GLU A 225 3.41 0.26 19.34
CA GLU A 225 2.83 -0.42 20.50
C GLU A 225 1.30 -0.20 20.57
N GLY A 226 0.55 -1.25 20.89
CA GLY A 226 -0.90 -1.22 20.95
C GLY A 226 -1.58 -1.36 19.59
N LYS A 227 -2.75 -0.73 19.42
CA LYS A 227 -3.62 -0.96 18.26
C LYS A 227 -3.14 -0.22 17.01
N ASN A 228 -2.89 -0.98 15.95
CA ASN A 228 -2.57 -0.49 14.61
C ASN A 228 -3.74 -0.77 13.66
N VAL A 229 -4.21 0.26 12.98
CA VAL A 229 -5.27 0.13 11.96
C VAL A 229 -4.65 0.34 10.58
N ILE A 230 -4.60 -0.72 9.79
CA ILE A 230 -4.05 -0.69 8.43
C ILE A 230 -5.22 -0.61 7.44
N SER A 231 -5.25 0.43 6.62
CA SER A 231 -6.30 0.69 5.64
C SER A 231 -5.81 0.39 4.22
N ILE A 232 -6.45 -0.57 3.56
CA ILE A 232 -6.22 -0.95 2.17
C ILE A 232 -7.38 -0.42 1.32
N MET A 233 -7.08 0.41 0.34
CA MET A 233 -8.05 0.99 -0.57
C MET A 233 -7.71 0.58 -2.00
N ALA A 234 -8.71 0.17 -2.77
CA ALA A 234 -8.55 -0.18 -4.18
C ALA A 234 -9.63 0.50 -5.02
N ASN A 235 -9.22 0.96 -6.21
CA ASN A 235 -10.08 1.59 -7.21
C ASN A 235 -9.97 0.83 -8.54
N ASP A 236 -11.09 0.64 -9.23
CA ASP A 236 -11.12 0.14 -10.60
C ASP A 236 -10.93 1.26 -11.64
N LEU A 237 -10.90 0.89 -12.93
CA LEU A 237 -10.81 1.85 -14.03
C LEU A 237 -12.05 2.74 -14.19
N SER A 238 -13.24 2.26 -13.79
CA SER A 238 -14.50 3.02 -13.85
C SER A 238 -14.61 4.07 -12.74
N GLY A 239 -13.82 3.92 -11.69
CA GLY A 239 -13.78 4.79 -10.52
C GLY A 239 -14.57 4.28 -9.32
N LYS A 240 -15.04 3.03 -9.30
CA LYS A 240 -15.60 2.47 -8.07
C LYS A 240 -14.47 2.05 -7.14
N GLN A 241 -14.78 2.07 -5.85
CA GLN A 241 -13.80 1.97 -4.78
C GLN A 241 -14.28 1.04 -3.68
N ASN A 242 -13.33 0.31 -3.11
CA ASN A 242 -13.51 -0.45 -1.89
C ASN A 242 -12.39 -0.14 -0.89
N ILE A 243 -12.72 -0.15 0.40
CA ILE A 243 -11.78 0.03 1.50
C ILE A 243 -11.94 -1.14 2.46
N LYS A 244 -10.83 -1.80 2.79
CA LYS A 244 -10.75 -2.84 3.81
C LYS A 244 -9.78 -2.41 4.89
N ARG A 245 -10.16 -2.59 6.15
CA ARG A 245 -9.30 -2.31 7.30
C ARG A 245 -8.96 -3.61 8.00
N ILE A 246 -7.71 -3.74 8.42
CA ILE A 246 -7.27 -4.78 9.34
C ILE A 246 -6.70 -4.11 10.59
N ILE A 247 -6.95 -4.74 11.74
CA ILE A 247 -6.49 -4.27 13.03
C ILE A 247 -5.50 -5.29 13.57
N ILE A 248 -4.31 -4.81 13.94
CA ILE A 248 -3.25 -5.60 14.56
C ILE A 248 -2.91 -4.96 15.89
N THR A 249 -2.83 -5.73 16.95
CA THR A 249 -2.43 -5.20 18.26
C THR A 249 -1.02 -5.69 18.57
N VAL A 250 -0.13 -4.75 18.83
CA VAL A 250 1.23 -5.05 19.26
C VAL A 250 1.29 -5.08 20.77
N ASP A 251 1.92 -6.12 21.31
CA ASP A 251 2.29 -6.25 22.72
C ASP A 251 3.73 -6.76 22.80
N TYR A 252 4.62 -5.99 23.41
CA TYR A 252 6.03 -6.36 23.60
C TYR A 252 6.33 -6.94 24.99
N ILE A 253 5.33 -7.05 25.87
CA ILE A 253 5.52 -7.43 27.27
C ILE A 253 4.98 -8.84 27.47
N GLY A 254 5.82 -9.77 27.93
CA GLY A 254 5.39 -11.14 28.20
C GLY A 254 4.62 -11.34 29.51
N PRO A 255 4.07 -12.55 29.72
CA PRO A 255 3.26 -12.88 30.88
C PRO A 255 3.95 -12.63 32.22
N THR A 256 3.21 -12.09 33.17
CA THR A 256 3.67 -11.95 34.57
C THR A 256 3.44 -13.25 35.34
N ILE A 257 4.51 -13.86 35.86
CA ILE A 257 4.43 -15.05 36.71
C ILE A 257 4.44 -14.63 38.18
N ARG A 258 3.44 -15.08 38.94
CA ARG A 258 3.29 -14.76 40.35
C ARG A 258 3.20 -16.03 41.19
N ILE A 259 4.14 -16.17 42.12
CA ILE A 259 4.10 -17.24 43.11
C ILE A 259 3.34 -16.74 44.31
N GLU A 260 2.23 -17.40 44.58
CA GLU A 260 1.33 -17.02 45.66
C GLU A 260 1.69 -17.70 46.96
N LYS A 261 2.00 -19.01 46.93
CA LYS A 261 2.32 -19.79 48.13
C LYS A 261 3.17 -21.01 47.79
N ILE A 262 4.19 -21.27 48.60
CA ILE A 262 4.92 -22.54 48.62
C ILE A 262 4.74 -23.15 50.02
N VAL A 263 4.31 -24.41 50.10
CA VAL A 263 4.11 -25.14 51.37
C VAL A 263 4.84 -26.46 51.32
N LYS A 264 5.63 -26.76 52.35
CA LYS A 264 6.25 -28.07 52.57
C LYS A 264 5.35 -28.92 53.45
N THR A 265 5.10 -30.16 53.04
CA THR A 265 4.43 -31.20 53.83
C THR A 265 5.45 -32.30 54.20
N GLN A 266 4.99 -33.39 54.82
CA GLN A 266 5.88 -34.50 55.17
C GLN A 266 6.45 -35.23 53.94
N SER A 267 5.72 -35.25 52.82
CA SER A 267 6.09 -36.00 51.62
C SER A 267 6.19 -35.15 50.35
N GLU A 268 5.63 -33.94 50.32
CA GLU A 268 5.51 -33.12 49.12
C GLU A 268 5.78 -31.63 49.38
N LEU A 269 6.29 -30.93 48.37
CA LEU A 269 6.23 -29.48 48.22
C LEU A 269 5.04 -29.10 47.34
N ILE A 270 4.29 -28.10 47.78
CA ILE A 270 3.10 -27.61 47.11
C ILE A 270 3.33 -26.16 46.71
N CYS A 271 3.30 -25.87 45.41
CA CYS A 271 3.38 -24.52 44.88
C CYS A 271 2.04 -24.09 44.27
N LYS A 272 1.58 -22.91 44.66
CA LYS A 272 0.42 -22.21 44.13
C LYS A 272 0.86 -20.89 43.52
N GLY A 273 0.35 -20.59 42.34
CA GLY A 273 0.63 -19.33 41.67
C GLY A 273 -0.40 -18.97 40.62
N SER A 274 -0.20 -17.79 40.04
CA SER A 274 -0.98 -17.23 38.96
C SER A 274 -0.06 -16.68 37.88
N ILE A 275 -0.48 -16.79 36.64
CA ILE A 275 0.16 -16.18 35.48
C ILE A 275 -0.86 -15.22 34.88
N LEU A 276 -0.45 -13.99 34.59
CA LEU A 276 -1.33 -12.95 34.08
C LEU A 276 -0.75 -12.31 32.84
N ASP A 277 -1.60 -12.09 31.83
CA ASP A 277 -1.23 -11.37 30.62
C ASP A 277 -2.42 -10.54 30.10
N ASN A 278 -2.14 -9.35 29.58
CA ASN A 278 -3.17 -8.43 29.10
C ASN A 278 -3.65 -8.77 27.70
N SER A 279 -2.76 -9.23 26.83
CA SER A 279 -3.08 -9.79 25.51
C SER A 279 -3.85 -11.10 25.68
N GLY A 280 -3.42 -11.92 26.64
CA GLY A 280 -4.00 -13.22 26.96
C GLY A 280 -2.95 -14.32 26.81
N ILE A 281 -3.13 -15.41 27.55
CA ILE A 281 -2.13 -16.48 27.63
C ILE A 281 -2.47 -17.54 26.57
N GLU A 282 -1.50 -17.90 25.74
CA GLU A 282 -1.63 -18.96 24.73
C GLU A 282 -1.36 -20.32 25.38
N SER A 283 -0.19 -20.48 25.99
CA SER A 283 0.21 -21.72 26.65
C SER A 283 1.05 -21.50 27.89
N VAL A 284 1.01 -22.47 28.80
CA VAL A 284 1.84 -22.53 30.01
C VAL A 284 2.37 -23.95 30.15
N THR A 285 3.68 -24.09 30.33
CA THR A 285 4.33 -25.37 30.64
C THR A 285 4.86 -25.35 32.06
N ILE A 286 4.49 -26.35 32.88
CA ILE A 286 4.94 -26.50 34.27
C ILE A 286 5.53 -27.90 34.49
N ASN A 287 6.86 -28.00 34.64
CA ASN A 287 7.61 -29.26 34.73
C ASN A 287 7.11 -30.27 33.67
N ASP A 288 7.33 -29.93 32.40
CA ASP A 288 6.96 -30.71 31.21
C ASP A 288 5.46 -30.91 30.94
N THR A 289 4.59 -30.40 31.82
CA THR A 289 3.13 -30.47 31.61
C THR A 289 2.65 -29.20 30.91
N GLU A 290 2.19 -29.31 29.67
CA GLU A 290 1.64 -28.19 28.89
C GLU A 290 0.14 -27.98 29.18
N HIS A 291 -0.24 -26.70 29.27
CA HIS A 291 -1.60 -26.22 29.44
C HIS A 291 -1.93 -25.16 28.38
N LEU A 292 -2.83 -25.49 27.44
CA LEU A 292 -3.37 -24.52 26.50
C LEU A 292 -4.39 -23.63 27.21
N CYS A 293 -4.17 -22.31 27.13
CA CYS A 293 -4.92 -21.31 27.88
C CYS A 293 -5.93 -20.54 27.02
N SER A 294 -5.89 -20.70 25.70
CA SER A 294 -6.85 -20.14 24.72
C SER A 294 -7.13 -18.65 24.92
N GLY A 295 -6.11 -17.86 25.22
CA GLY A 295 -6.21 -16.40 25.38
C GLY A 295 -6.79 -15.94 26.72
N LYS A 296 -6.92 -16.82 27.73
CA LYS A 296 -7.32 -16.38 29.08
C LYS A 296 -6.29 -15.41 29.64
N LYS A 297 -6.76 -14.30 30.25
CA LYS A 297 -5.87 -13.31 30.89
C LYS A 297 -5.23 -13.78 32.19
N THR A 298 -5.70 -14.89 32.74
CA THR A 298 -5.19 -15.43 33.99
C THR A 298 -5.22 -16.94 33.95
N PHE A 299 -4.10 -17.55 34.34
CA PHE A 299 -3.95 -18.97 34.55
C PHE A 299 -3.55 -19.23 36.01
N LEU A 300 -4.35 -20.01 36.72
CA LEU A 300 -4.05 -20.41 38.10
C LEU A 300 -3.45 -21.81 38.08
N PHE A 301 -2.35 -22.02 38.81
CA PHE A 301 -1.71 -23.32 38.88
C PHE A 301 -1.49 -23.80 40.30
N TYR A 302 -1.42 -25.13 40.40
CA TYR A 302 -1.17 -25.89 41.61
C TYR A 302 -0.27 -27.08 41.23
N LYS A 303 0.96 -27.11 41.75
CA LYS A 303 1.91 -28.21 41.50
C LYS A 303 2.34 -28.84 42.81
N LYS A 304 2.35 -30.17 42.83
CA LYS A 304 2.89 -31.00 43.91
C LYS A 304 4.19 -31.65 43.44
N ILE A 305 5.21 -31.66 44.28
CA ILE A 305 6.54 -32.22 43.99
C ILE A 305 6.95 -33.11 45.16
N PRO A 306 7.20 -34.40 44.94
CA PRO A 306 7.66 -35.29 46.00
C PRO A 306 9.03 -34.85 46.56
N LEU A 307 9.16 -34.84 47.89
CA LEU A 307 10.41 -34.45 48.59
C LEU A 307 11.56 -35.45 48.44
N GLN A 308 11.35 -36.57 47.73
CA GLN A 308 12.37 -37.57 47.44
C GLN A 308 13.33 -37.11 46.33
N GLU A 309 12.99 -36.04 45.61
CA GLU A 309 13.84 -35.46 44.56
C GLU A 309 14.97 -34.63 45.18
N ILE A 310 16.22 -35.02 44.92
CA ILE A 310 17.44 -34.39 45.44
C ILE A 310 17.52 -32.91 45.03
N ASN A 311 16.96 -32.56 43.87
CA ASN A 311 16.80 -31.19 43.38
C ASN A 311 15.32 -30.92 43.05
N CYS A 312 14.58 -30.33 43.97
CA CYS A 312 13.21 -29.90 43.71
C CYS A 312 13.25 -28.53 43.01
N SER A 313 12.81 -28.45 41.75
CA SER A 313 12.58 -27.16 41.06
C SER A 313 11.21 -27.11 40.38
N ILE A 314 10.72 -25.89 40.17
CA ILE A 314 9.57 -25.64 39.30
C ILE A 314 10.05 -24.83 38.11
N ASP A 315 9.97 -25.45 36.95
CA ASP A 315 10.17 -24.84 35.66
C ASP A 315 8.81 -24.39 35.12
N ILE A 316 8.66 -23.08 34.94
CA ILE A 316 7.49 -22.46 34.34
C ILE A 316 7.93 -21.73 33.08
N ASN A 317 7.33 -22.07 31.95
CA ASN A 317 7.40 -21.29 30.72
C ASN A 317 5.98 -20.85 30.36
N ALA A 318 5.78 -19.56 30.13
CA ALA A 318 4.49 -19.00 29.74
C ALA A 318 4.64 -18.24 28.43
N ILE A 319 3.70 -18.46 27.51
CA ILE A 319 3.64 -17.82 26.20
C ILE A 319 2.31 -17.09 26.08
N ASP A 320 2.33 -15.81 25.72
CA ASP A 320 1.12 -15.04 25.43
C ASP A 320 0.64 -15.22 23.97
N ILE A 321 -0.51 -14.64 23.63
CA ILE A 321 -1.05 -14.71 22.26
C ILE A 321 -0.31 -13.80 21.27
N ALA A 322 0.51 -12.86 21.74
CA ALA A 322 1.38 -12.01 20.93
C ALA A 322 2.70 -12.72 20.55
N GLY A 323 3.03 -13.82 21.24
CA GLY A 323 4.25 -14.62 21.07
C GLY A 323 5.36 -14.27 22.07
N ASN A 324 5.10 -13.43 23.07
CA ASN A 324 6.07 -13.13 24.12
C ASN A 324 6.16 -14.30 25.10
N THR A 325 7.38 -14.56 25.57
CA THR A 325 7.68 -15.65 26.49
C THR A 325 8.16 -15.13 27.84
N THR A 326 7.86 -15.85 28.91
CA THR A 326 8.45 -15.61 30.23
C THR A 326 8.73 -16.95 30.88
N SER A 327 10.01 -17.19 31.20
CA SER A 327 10.50 -18.43 31.78
C SER A 327 11.10 -18.20 33.16
N THR A 328 10.87 -19.12 34.08
CA THR A 328 11.49 -19.13 35.41
C THR A 328 11.72 -20.54 35.91
N ASN A 329 12.93 -20.80 36.43
CA ASN A 329 13.22 -21.95 37.26
C ASN A 329 13.20 -21.49 38.73
N ILE A 330 12.34 -22.09 39.53
CA ILE A 330 12.21 -21.80 40.96
C ILE A 330 12.84 -22.97 41.72
N PRO A 331 14.07 -22.82 42.24
CA PRO A 331 14.67 -23.84 43.10
C PRO A 331 13.91 -23.88 44.43
N LEU A 332 13.39 -25.04 44.77
CA LEU A 332 12.72 -25.31 46.03
C LEU A 332 13.73 -25.97 46.98
N LEU A 333 14.64 -25.15 47.52
CA LEU A 333 15.63 -25.62 48.49
C LEU A 333 14.90 -26.23 49.70
N SER A 334 15.28 -27.47 50.03
CA SER A 334 14.64 -28.28 51.08
C SER A 334 14.91 -27.77 52.51
N ASN A 335 15.76 -26.76 52.69
CA ASN A 335 16.19 -26.26 53.99
C ASN A 335 15.72 -24.82 54.27
N ASN A 336 14.99 -24.69 55.39
CA ASN A 336 14.56 -23.49 56.09
C ASN A 336 15.25 -22.17 55.67
N SER A 337 14.62 -21.40 54.78
CA SER A 337 14.79 -19.96 54.76
C SER A 337 13.56 -19.28 54.15
N THR A 338 13.03 -18.32 54.89
CA THR A 338 11.93 -17.43 54.50
C THR A 338 12.26 -16.68 53.20
N PHE A 339 11.40 -16.80 52.19
CA PHE A 339 11.48 -15.97 50.98
C PHE A 339 11.24 -14.49 51.34
N THR A 340 12.30 -13.69 51.31
CA THR A 340 12.19 -12.22 51.34
C THR A 340 11.60 -11.74 50.01
N LYS A 341 10.78 -10.69 50.08
CA LYS A 341 10.07 -10.07 48.96
C LYS A 341 11.08 -9.60 47.90
N LYS A 342 11.43 -10.44 46.93
CA LYS A 342 12.21 -10.06 45.74
C LYS A 342 11.21 -9.69 44.65
N LYS A 343 11.20 -8.40 44.30
CA LYS A 343 10.59 -7.92 43.06
C LYS A 343 11.63 -8.21 41.97
N LEU A 344 11.48 -9.30 41.24
CA LEU A 344 12.40 -9.67 40.18
C LEU A 344 11.89 -9.05 38.89
N PHE A 345 12.54 -7.98 38.46
CA PHE A 345 12.50 -7.53 37.09
C PHE A 345 13.47 -8.41 36.31
N THR A 346 13.04 -9.01 35.20
CA THR A 346 13.97 -9.71 34.32
C THR A 346 14.88 -8.66 33.67
N TYR A 347 16.16 -8.63 34.04
CA TYR A 347 17.17 -7.74 33.48
C TYR A 347 18.21 -8.59 32.76
N ASN A 348 18.44 -8.32 31.47
CA ASN A 348 19.55 -8.89 30.71
C ASN A 348 20.83 -8.17 31.12
N GLU A 349 21.56 -8.67 32.12
CA GLU A 349 23.03 -8.71 32.18
C GLU A 349 23.56 -9.22 33.53
N TYR A 350 24.71 -9.89 33.44
CA TYR A 350 25.47 -10.56 34.50
C TYR A 350 25.71 -9.69 35.74
N ALA A 351 25.26 -10.17 36.91
CA ALA A 351 25.71 -9.65 38.20
C ALA A 351 25.98 -10.78 39.19
N THR A 352 27.27 -10.99 39.46
CA THR A 352 27.79 -11.82 40.55
C THR A 352 27.65 -11.10 41.89
N ASN A 353 26.95 -11.70 42.86
CA ASN A 353 27.48 -12.05 44.19
C ASN A 353 26.34 -12.40 45.18
N ASP A 354 26.52 -13.55 45.83
CA ASP A 354 25.99 -13.98 47.13
C ASP A 354 24.60 -13.46 47.54
N ASN A 355 23.55 -13.98 46.88
CA ASN A 355 22.20 -14.15 47.44
C ASN A 355 21.30 -14.81 46.38
N MET A 356 20.95 -16.09 46.59
CA MET A 356 20.04 -16.96 45.79
C MET A 356 19.57 -16.32 44.46
N MET A 357 20.28 -16.63 43.38
CA MET A 357 19.91 -16.23 42.02
C MET A 357 18.73 -17.10 41.57
N ILE A 358 17.61 -16.46 41.24
CA ILE A 358 16.62 -17.04 40.33
C ILE A 358 17.14 -16.65 38.95
N LEU A 359 17.58 -17.63 38.17
CA LEU A 359 17.99 -17.42 36.78
C LEU A 359 16.72 -17.16 35.97
N THR A 360 16.59 -15.95 35.43
CA THR A 360 15.48 -15.52 34.59
C THR A 360 16.05 -15.14 33.24
N GLU A 361 15.71 -15.88 32.19
CA GLU A 361 16.07 -15.53 30.82
C GLU A 361 14.83 -14.93 30.15
N ALA A 362 14.98 -13.71 29.63
CA ALA A 362 14.01 -13.07 28.77
C ALA A 362 14.63 -12.96 27.38
N GLU A 363 14.22 -13.85 26.47
CA GLU A 363 14.61 -13.75 25.06
C GLU A 363 13.77 -12.65 24.41
N ASN A 364 14.29 -11.41 24.40
CA ASN A 364 13.81 -10.37 23.49
C ASN A 364 15.01 -9.71 22.81
N ILE A 365 15.34 -10.23 21.63
CA ILE A 365 16.40 -9.76 20.78
C ILE A 365 15.91 -8.48 20.07
N PHE A 366 16.57 -7.35 20.38
CA PHE A 366 16.44 -6.00 19.79
C PHE A 366 15.10 -5.25 19.95
N GLN A 367 14.97 -4.41 21.00
CA GLN A 367 14.61 -2.98 20.84
C GLN A 367 14.70 -2.20 22.17
N LYS A 368 15.02 -0.91 22.04
CA LYS A 368 15.66 -0.05 23.06
C LYS A 368 14.71 0.60 24.08
N ASP A 369 13.45 0.16 24.15
CA ASP A 369 12.43 0.70 25.06
C ASP A 369 11.45 -0.40 25.47
N VAL A 370 11.68 -1.09 26.59
CA VAL A 370 10.70 -2.08 27.10
C VAL A 370 10.71 -2.10 28.64
N LYS A 371 9.52 -2.02 29.25
CA LYS A 371 9.26 -2.47 30.62
C LYS A 371 9.38 -3.99 30.64
N SER A 372 10.35 -4.52 31.38
CA SER A 372 10.56 -5.97 31.51
C SER A 372 9.34 -6.70 32.08
N PRO A 373 9.09 -7.96 31.69
CA PRO A 373 8.14 -8.82 32.40
C PRO A 373 8.52 -8.91 33.89
N GLU A 374 7.50 -8.94 34.76
CA GLU A 374 7.66 -8.98 36.21
C GLU A 374 7.45 -10.39 36.75
N ILE A 375 8.31 -10.82 37.68
CA ILE A 375 8.07 -11.99 38.53
C ILE A 375 7.87 -11.51 39.97
N ILE A 376 6.71 -11.84 40.53
CA ILE A 376 6.32 -11.37 41.86
C ILE A 376 6.26 -12.56 42.83
N LEU A 377 7.16 -12.56 43.83
CA LEU A 377 7.10 -13.46 44.99
C LEU A 377 6.34 -12.80 46.14
N LYS A 378 5.19 -13.36 46.54
CA LYS A 378 4.47 -12.89 47.75
C LYS A 378 4.96 -13.61 49.01
N ARG A 379 5.17 -12.85 50.08
CA ARG A 379 5.64 -13.33 51.40
C ARG A 379 4.51 -13.99 52.20
N TYR A 380 4.84 -15.01 52.97
CA TYR A 380 4.15 -15.38 54.22
C TYR A 380 5.15 -15.36 55.37
#